data_AF-A0A952TE47-F1
#
_entry.id   AF-A0A952TE47-F1
#
_cell.length_a   1.000
_cell.length_b   1.000
_cell.length_c   1.000
_cell.angle_alpha   90.00
_cell.angle_beta   90.00
_cell.angle_gamma   90.00
#
_symmetry.space_group_name_H-M   'P 1'
#
loop_
_entity.id
_entity.type
_entity.pdbx_description
1 polymer ?
#
loop_
_entity_poly.entity_id
_entity_poly.type
_entity_poly.pdbx_seq_one_letter_code
_entity_poly.pdbx_strand_id
1 'polypeptide(L)'
;MGEFSLTHILLVAVIFLIFFGPSRLPQLGQSLGKAIRGFKDGLNEINIDSKDVTHQRLQNPPPPDVTQQAHMAPTQKPAATETAAPATASSAESDKKPQA
;
A
#
# COMPACT_ATOMS: atom_id res chain seq x y z
N MET A 1 8.90 3.65 -46.18
CA MET A 1 8.90 3.02 -44.84
C MET A 1 10.33 3.04 -44.28
N GLY A 2 10.95 4.21 -44.07
CA GLY A 2 12.35 4.33 -43.62
C GLY A 2 12.69 5.64 -42.91
N GLU A 3 11.66 6.43 -42.55
CA GLU A 3 11.82 7.78 -42.00
C GLU A 3 12.36 7.79 -40.55
N PHE A 4 12.17 6.70 -39.80
CA PHE A 4 12.70 6.54 -38.43
C PHE A 4 13.92 5.60 -38.41
N SER A 5 14.92 5.92 -39.22
CA SER A 5 16.21 5.23 -39.16
C SER A 5 16.98 5.64 -37.90
N LEU A 6 17.93 4.80 -37.46
CA LEU A 6 18.83 5.06 -36.33
C LEU A 6 19.48 6.46 -36.41
N THR A 7 19.76 6.93 -37.62
CA THR A 7 20.32 8.27 -37.87
C THR A 7 19.41 9.40 -37.39
N HIS A 8 18.08 9.25 -37.55
CA HIS A 8 17.11 10.24 -37.07
C HIS A 8 17.05 10.25 -35.54
N ILE A 9 17.01 9.07 -34.92
CA ILE A 9 17.05 8.94 -33.46
C ILE A 9 18.34 9.54 -32.91
N LEU A 10 19.48 9.28 -33.55
CA LEU A 10 20.78 9.85 -33.16
C LEU A 10 20.78 11.37 -33.29
N LEU A 11 20.25 11.93 -34.38
CA LEU A 11 20.18 13.37 -34.61
C LEU A 11 19.31 14.06 -33.53
N VAL A 12 18.14 13.50 -33.23
CA VAL A 12 17.26 14.00 -32.16
C VAL A 12 17.95 13.87 -30.80
N ALA A 13 18.61 12.74 -30.52
CA ALA A 13 19.37 12.57 -29.28
C ALA A 13 20.46 13.64 -29.15
N VAL A 14 21.24 13.93 -30.18
CA VAL A 14 22.28 14.97 -30.14
C VAL A 14 21.68 16.33 -29.80
N ILE A 15 20.57 16.72 -30.44
CA ILE A 15 19.88 17.98 -30.15
C ILE A 15 19.37 17.96 -28.69
N PHE A 16 18.75 16.87 -28.27
CA PHE A 16 18.27 16.70 -26.90
C PHE A 16 19.40 16.79 -25.87
N LEU A 17 20.58 16.22 -26.15
CA LEU A 17 21.78 16.33 -25.32
C LEU A 17 22.34 17.74 -25.28
N ILE A 18 22.18 18.56 -26.33
CA ILE A 18 22.59 19.97 -26.30
C ILE A 18 21.65 20.77 -25.39
N PHE A 19 20.34 20.54 -25.48
CA PHE A 19 19.35 21.23 -24.65
C PHE A 19 19.36 20.78 -23.18
N PHE A 20 19.37 19.46 -22.94
CA PHE A 20 19.36 18.89 -21.60
C PHE A 20 20.76 18.78 -20.99
N GLY A 21 21.81 18.73 -21.81
CA GLY A 21 23.17 18.44 -21.37
C GLY A 21 23.43 16.93 -21.20
N PRO A 22 24.61 16.42 -21.58
CA PRO A 22 24.95 15.00 -21.42
C PRO A 22 24.99 14.56 -19.95
N SER A 23 25.16 15.48 -19.01
CA SER A 23 25.19 15.19 -17.57
C SER A 23 23.80 14.92 -16.97
N ARG A 24 22.71 15.35 -17.61
CA ARG A 24 21.35 15.15 -17.07
C ARG A 24 20.77 13.77 -17.40
N LEU A 25 21.12 13.20 -18.55
CA LEU A 25 20.70 11.85 -18.95
C LEU A 25 21.11 10.74 -17.96
N PRO A 26 22.36 10.65 -17.47
CA PRO A 26 22.73 9.62 -16.50
C PRO A 26 22.03 9.82 -15.15
N GLN A 27 21.79 11.07 -14.70
CA GLN A 27 21.05 11.33 -13.46
C GLN A 27 19.58 10.87 -13.58
N LEU A 28 18.91 11.22 -14.67
CA LEU A 28 17.54 10.78 -14.97
C LEU A 28 17.48 9.26 -15.16
N GLY A 29 18.42 8.70 -15.93
CA GLY A 29 18.52 7.27 -16.21
C GLY A 29 18.82 6.42 -14.96
N GLN A 30 19.60 6.92 -14.00
CA GLN A 30 19.83 6.23 -12.73
C GLN A 30 18.55 6.15 -11.88
N SER A 31 17.75 7.22 -11.82
CA SER A 31 16.48 7.22 -11.08
C SER A 31 15.43 6.31 -11.71
N LEU A 32 15.25 6.42 -13.03
CA LEU A 32 14.36 5.57 -13.82
C LEU A 32 14.82 4.11 -13.82
N GLY A 33 16.13 3.89 -13.93
CA GLY A 33 16.72 2.55 -13.93
C GLY A 33 16.49 1.83 -12.61
N LYS A 34 16.62 2.53 -11.47
CA LYS A 34 16.28 1.98 -10.16
C LYS A 34 14.79 1.66 -10.03
N ALA A 35 13.91 2.53 -10.53
CA ALA A 35 12.46 2.29 -10.53
C ALA A 35 12.08 1.07 -11.40
N ILE A 36 12.63 0.98 -12.60
CA ILE A 36 12.41 -0.15 -13.52
C ILE A 36 12.99 -1.45 -12.93
N ARG A 37 14.15 -1.38 -12.26
CA ARG A 37 14.76 -2.53 -11.60
C ARG A 37 13.89 -3.06 -10.46
N GLY A 38 13.46 -2.20 -9.55
CA GLY A 38 12.54 -2.58 -8.47
C GLY A 38 11.20 -3.11 -8.98
N PHE A 39 10.67 -2.54 -10.07
CA PHE A 39 9.47 -3.06 -10.72
C PHE A 39 9.68 -4.46 -11.30
N LYS A 40 10.81 -4.69 -12.00
CA LYS A 40 11.18 -6.02 -12.52
C LYS A 40 11.34 -7.04 -11.39
N ASP A 41 12.01 -6.66 -10.31
CA ASP A 41 12.28 -7.53 -9.18
C ASP A 41 10.97 -7.92 -8.48
N GLY A 42 10.05 -6.97 -8.25
CA GLY A 42 8.72 -7.26 -7.71
C GLY A 42 7.86 -8.16 -8.62
N LEU A 43 7.94 -7.97 -9.95
CA LEU A 43 7.28 -8.88 -10.89
C LEU A 43 7.87 -10.31 -10.85
N ASN A 44 9.19 -10.44 -10.66
CA ASN A 44 9.85 -11.74 -10.55
C ASN A 44 9.50 -12.44 -9.24
N GLU A 45 9.42 -11.70 -8.12
CA GLU A 45 9.06 -12.25 -6.81
C GLU A 45 7.63 -12.84 -6.82
N ILE A 46 6.66 -12.14 -7.43
CA ILE A 46 5.28 -12.64 -7.63
C ILE A 46 5.26 -13.93 -8.48
N ASN A 47 6.16 -14.03 -9.47
CA ASN A 47 6.29 -15.22 -10.32
C ASN A 47 7.00 -16.39 -9.63
N ILE A 48 7.91 -16.12 -8.68
CA ILE A 48 8.63 -17.13 -7.90
C ILE A 48 7.74 -17.66 -6.77
N ASP A 49 6.97 -16.82 -6.09
CA ASP A 49 6.00 -17.25 -5.08
C ASP A 49 5.02 -18.29 -5.65
N SER A 50 4.58 -18.11 -6.89
CA SER A 50 3.72 -19.09 -7.59
C SER A 50 4.38 -20.44 -7.87
N LYS A 51 5.72 -20.53 -7.83
CA LYS A 51 6.50 -21.76 -8.07
C LYS A 51 7.01 -22.39 -6.76
N ASP A 52 7.21 -21.60 -5.71
CA ASP A 52 7.78 -22.06 -4.44
C ASP A 52 6.74 -22.67 -3.47
N VAL A 53 5.43 -22.31 -3.59
CA VAL A 53 4.36 -22.92 -2.75
C VAL A 53 4.30 -24.45 -2.88
N THR A 54 4.75 -24.99 -4.01
CA THR A 54 4.77 -26.45 -4.24
C THR A 54 5.82 -27.16 -3.38
N HIS A 55 6.96 -26.51 -3.08
CA HIS A 55 8.01 -27.13 -2.27
C HIS A 55 7.76 -27.01 -0.76
N GLN A 56 7.06 -25.97 -0.29
CA GLN A 56 6.75 -25.81 1.14
C GLN A 56 5.57 -26.68 1.60
N ARG A 57 4.56 -26.94 0.74
CA ARG A 57 3.35 -27.72 1.08
C ARG A 57 3.59 -29.23 1.20
N LEU A 58 4.68 -29.75 0.62
CA LEU A 58 5.06 -31.16 0.75
C LEU A 58 5.78 -31.47 2.07
N GLN A 59 6.26 -30.46 2.79
CA GLN A 59 7.09 -30.64 3.98
C GLN A 59 6.31 -30.58 5.31
N ASN A 60 5.11 -29.99 5.33
CA ASN A 60 4.25 -29.94 6.53
C ASN A 60 2.77 -30.18 6.14
N PRO A 61 2.25 -31.41 6.24
CA PRO A 61 0.81 -31.65 6.10
C PRO A 61 0.08 -30.98 7.29
N PRO A 62 -0.93 -30.13 7.06
CA PRO A 62 -1.74 -29.59 8.13
C PRO A 62 -2.56 -30.70 8.82
N PRO A 63 -2.67 -30.71 10.16
CA PRO A 63 -3.52 -31.65 10.86
C PRO A 63 -5.00 -31.41 10.50
N PRO A 64 -5.81 -32.48 10.33
CA PRO A 64 -7.22 -32.34 9.98
C PRO A 64 -8.04 -32.09 11.24
N ASP A 65 -8.30 -30.83 11.60
CA ASP A 65 -9.38 -30.50 12.53
C ASP A 65 -9.70 -28.99 12.51
N VAL A 66 -10.80 -28.62 11.83
CA VAL A 66 -11.69 -27.51 12.22
C VAL A 66 -13.07 -27.72 11.58
N THR A 67 -13.78 -28.73 12.08
CA THR A 67 -15.25 -28.79 11.99
C THR A 67 -15.81 -28.78 13.40
N GLN A 68 -15.84 -27.63 14.08
CA GLN A 68 -16.89 -27.31 15.08
C GLN A 68 -16.68 -25.90 15.67
N GLN A 69 -17.52 -24.93 15.27
CA GLN A 69 -18.32 -24.13 16.19
C GLN A 69 -19.23 -23.18 15.41
N ALA A 70 -20.42 -23.68 15.08
CA ALA A 70 -21.59 -22.84 14.96
C ALA A 70 -21.98 -22.41 16.39
N HIS A 71 -21.69 -21.17 16.76
CA HIS A 71 -22.31 -20.49 17.90
C HIS A 71 -22.64 -19.03 17.52
N MET A 72 -23.90 -18.86 17.09
CA MET A 72 -24.84 -17.81 17.48
C MET A 72 -24.46 -16.32 17.27
N ALA A 73 -25.07 -15.77 16.20
CA ALA A 73 -25.74 -14.45 16.11
C ALA A 73 -25.02 -13.15 16.51
N PRO A 74 -24.71 -12.24 15.56
CA PRO A 74 -24.59 -10.82 15.87
C PRO A 74 -25.99 -10.19 15.92
N THR A 75 -26.48 -9.92 17.13
CA THR A 75 -27.65 -9.05 17.35
C THR A 75 -27.32 -7.65 16.87
N GLN A 76 -27.77 -7.32 15.66
CA GLN A 76 -27.88 -5.95 15.19
C GLN A 76 -28.97 -5.26 16.03
N LYS A 77 -28.64 -4.14 16.69
CA LYS A 77 -29.61 -3.23 17.31
C LYS A 77 -29.69 -1.96 16.45
N PRO A 78 -30.70 -1.83 15.57
CA PRO A 78 -31.03 -0.57 14.90
C PRO A 78 -31.99 0.27 15.76
N ALA A 79 -31.75 1.58 15.74
CA ALA A 79 -32.75 2.66 15.80
C ALA A 79 -33.51 2.99 17.09
N ALA A 80 -33.42 4.29 17.42
CA ALA A 80 -34.38 5.18 18.09
C ALA A 80 -34.63 5.02 19.61
N THR A 81 -34.22 6.04 20.39
CA THR A 81 -35.15 7.01 21.01
C THR A 81 -34.33 8.12 21.66
N GLU A 82 -34.26 9.24 20.95
CA GLU A 82 -34.03 10.58 21.48
C GLU A 82 -35.35 11.06 22.13
N THR A 83 -35.26 11.93 23.15
CA THR A 83 -36.36 12.63 23.84
C THR A 83 -37.03 11.90 25.03
N ALA A 84 -36.52 12.17 26.23
CA ALA A 84 -37.29 12.60 27.40
C ALA A 84 -36.35 12.96 28.58
N ALA A 85 -36.06 14.25 28.74
CA ALA A 85 -35.75 14.85 30.06
C ALA A 85 -37.03 14.77 30.94
N PRO A 86 -37.03 14.99 32.28
CA PRO A 86 -36.04 15.74 33.10
C PRO A 86 -35.75 15.14 34.51
N ALA A 87 -34.64 15.54 35.14
CA ALA A 87 -34.57 15.68 36.61
C ALA A 87 -33.26 16.36 37.02
N THR A 88 -33.40 17.64 37.31
CA THR A 88 -32.60 18.43 38.26
C THR A 88 -32.33 17.68 39.57
N ALA A 89 -31.09 17.71 40.08
CA ALA A 89 -30.72 18.28 41.38
C ALA A 89 -29.45 17.64 41.98
N SER A 90 -28.67 18.49 42.65
CA SER A 90 -27.74 18.17 43.76
C SER A 90 -26.41 17.52 43.37
N SER A 91 -25.22 18.03 43.67
CA SER A 91 -24.70 19.10 44.54
C SER A 91 -23.35 19.53 43.92
N ALA A 92 -22.99 20.81 43.75
CA ALA A 92 -22.52 21.76 44.76
C ALA A 92 -21.33 21.26 45.60
N GLU A 93 -20.33 22.14 45.76
CA GLU A 93 -19.10 22.01 46.56
C GLU A 93 -18.03 21.06 45.99
N SER A 94 -16.73 21.33 46.03
CA SER A 94 -15.92 22.29 46.79
C SER A 94 -14.55 22.31 46.08
N ASP A 95 -14.08 23.47 45.65
CA ASP A 95 -13.09 24.30 46.35
C ASP A 95 -11.65 23.76 46.35
N LYS A 96 -10.74 24.71 46.09
CA LYS A 96 -9.27 24.74 46.29
C LYS A 96 -8.41 24.45 45.04
N LYS A 97 -8.04 25.44 44.19
CA LYS A 97 -7.08 26.58 44.38
C LYS A 97 -5.67 26.06 44.76
N PRO A 98 -4.50 26.69 44.41
CA PRO A 98 -4.22 27.98 43.73
C PRO A 98 -3.08 28.04 42.68
N GLN A 99 -3.00 29.22 42.03
CA GLN A 99 -1.84 30.09 41.71
C GLN A 99 -0.63 29.54 40.94
N ALA A 100 -0.42 30.09 39.74
CA ALA A 100 0.48 31.23 39.53
C ALA A 100 0.00 32.04 38.32
#